data_AF-A0A7J5Y1J8-F1
#
_entry.id   AF-A0A7J5Y1J8-F1
#
_cell.length_a   1.000
_cell.length_b   1.000
_cell.length_c   1.000
_cell.angle_alpha   90.00
_cell.angle_beta   90.00
_cell.angle_gamma   90.00
#
_symmetry.space_group_name_H-M   'P 1'
#
loop_
_entity.id
_entity.type
_entity.pdbx_description
1 polymer ?
#
loop_
_entity_poly.entity_id
_entity_poly.type
_entity_poly.pdbx_seq_one_letter_code
_entity_poly.pdbx_strand_id
1 'polypeptide(L)'
;MTKDEVQGATEEEQAQSKKGLKKQQKEAEKAAKKAEKQAKLAADQQGSEEEDFAKDRYGVPPMVQSQQKLDRVLVRVEDLSPEKVDQLIWLRARVHTSRAKGKQCFLVLRQQQFNVQALVAVGDRASKQMVKFAANITKESIVDVEASVRKVEQKIESCTQQDVELHIERIFVISQSEARLPLQLEDAVRPDGEGEEEGRATVNQDTKLDNRVIDLRTTTSQAIFRLQSGVCRLFRDTLTNKGFVEIQTPKIISAASEGGANVFTVSYFKTSAYLAQSPQLYKQMCICADFDKVFCVGPVFRAEDSNTHRHLTEFVGLDIEMAFSYHYHEVIDSITDTMVQIFKGLRDNFQTEILTVNKQYPSEPFKFLEPTLRLEYTEALAMLHQAGVEMGDEEDLSTPNEKLLGRLVKEKYDTDFYVLDKYPWL
;
A
#
# COMPACT_ATOMS: atom_id res chain seq x y z
N MET A 1 -55.93 -15.37 48.49
CA MET A 1 -54.94 -15.73 47.46
C MET A 1 -55.03 -17.23 47.26
N THR A 2 -55.34 -17.63 46.04
CA THR A 2 -55.82 -18.95 45.63
C THR A 2 -54.69 -19.99 45.59
N LYS A 3 -55.05 -21.28 45.79
CA LYS A 3 -54.12 -22.43 45.82
C LYS A 3 -53.27 -22.60 44.55
N ASP A 4 -53.59 -21.92 43.45
CA ASP A 4 -52.87 -21.98 42.19
C ASP A 4 -51.61 -21.07 42.13
N GLU A 5 -51.46 -20.11 43.05
CA GLU A 5 -50.26 -19.24 43.10
C GLU A 5 -49.07 -19.90 43.85
N VAL A 6 -49.31 -20.98 44.61
CA VAL A 6 -48.28 -21.68 45.39
C VAL A 6 -47.64 -22.84 44.61
N GLN A 7 -48.33 -23.38 43.59
CA GLN A 7 -47.79 -24.43 42.72
C GLN A 7 -46.93 -23.89 41.57
N GLY A 8 -47.17 -22.66 41.07
CA GLY A 8 -46.33 -22.04 40.04
C GLY A 8 -44.93 -21.61 40.53
N ALA A 9 -44.84 -21.16 41.79
CA ALA A 9 -43.57 -20.69 42.37
C ALA A 9 -42.56 -21.82 42.64
N THR A 10 -43.04 -23.05 42.90
CA THR A 10 -42.19 -24.20 43.22
C THR A 10 -41.62 -24.90 41.98
N GLU A 11 -42.27 -24.81 40.82
CA GLU A 11 -41.74 -25.35 39.56
C GLU A 11 -40.69 -24.42 38.91
N GLU A 12 -40.83 -23.09 39.04
CA GLU A 12 -39.84 -22.13 38.53
C GLU A 12 -38.52 -22.15 39.32
N GLU A 13 -38.55 -22.31 40.64
CA GLU A 13 -37.33 -22.45 41.47
C GLU A 13 -36.57 -23.75 41.16
N GLN A 14 -37.27 -24.87 40.93
CA GLN A 14 -36.64 -26.14 40.55
C GLN A 14 -36.04 -26.11 39.13
N ALA A 15 -36.68 -25.38 38.19
CA ALA A 15 -36.16 -25.18 36.84
C ALA A 15 -34.91 -24.28 36.80
N GLN A 16 -34.87 -23.23 37.62
CA GLN A 16 -33.69 -22.36 37.78
C GLN A 16 -32.51 -23.10 38.41
N SER A 17 -32.75 -23.94 39.41
CA SER A 17 -31.72 -24.78 40.07
C SER A 17 -31.07 -25.78 39.10
N LYS A 18 -31.87 -26.47 38.26
CA LYS A 18 -31.36 -27.41 37.23
C LYS A 18 -30.54 -26.72 36.13
N LYS A 19 -30.89 -25.48 35.73
CA LYS A 19 -30.11 -24.67 34.77
C LYS A 19 -28.76 -24.22 35.35
N GLY A 20 -28.73 -23.82 36.62
CA GLY A 20 -27.51 -23.46 37.33
C GLY A 20 -26.51 -24.60 37.43
N LEU A 21 -27.00 -25.81 37.78
CA LEU A 21 -26.20 -27.03 37.84
C LEU A 21 -25.60 -27.43 36.48
N LYS A 22 -26.37 -27.33 35.38
CA LYS A 22 -25.86 -27.59 34.02
C LYS A 22 -24.79 -26.58 33.58
N LYS A 23 -24.90 -25.32 34.00
CA LYS A 23 -23.91 -24.28 33.68
C LYS A 23 -22.60 -24.54 34.42
N GLN A 24 -22.66 -24.87 35.71
CA GLN A 24 -21.49 -25.24 36.51
C GLN A 24 -20.80 -26.51 35.99
N GLN A 25 -21.57 -27.53 35.56
CA GLN A 25 -21.00 -28.74 34.96
C GLN A 25 -20.26 -28.43 33.64
N LYS A 26 -20.81 -27.56 32.77
CA LYS A 26 -20.13 -27.12 31.55
C LYS A 26 -18.87 -26.30 31.82
N GLU A 27 -18.88 -25.45 32.86
CA GLU A 27 -17.71 -24.67 33.26
C GLU A 27 -16.63 -25.57 33.87
N ALA A 28 -17.01 -26.55 34.69
CA ALA A 28 -16.11 -27.56 35.23
C ALA A 28 -15.50 -28.44 34.13
N GLU A 29 -16.28 -28.85 33.12
CA GLU A 29 -15.78 -29.64 32.00
C GLU A 29 -14.84 -28.82 31.09
N LYS A 30 -15.12 -27.52 30.89
CA LYS A 30 -14.20 -26.60 30.21
C LYS A 30 -12.91 -26.39 31.00
N ALA A 31 -13.01 -26.25 32.32
CA ALA A 31 -11.85 -26.11 33.20
C ALA A 31 -10.99 -27.39 33.20
N ALA A 32 -11.62 -28.57 33.24
CA ALA A 32 -10.96 -29.86 33.14
C ALA A 32 -10.25 -30.03 31.78
N LYS A 33 -10.91 -29.72 30.66
CA LYS A 33 -10.29 -29.74 29.33
C LYS A 33 -9.13 -28.74 29.19
N LYS A 34 -9.22 -27.58 29.85
CA LYS A 34 -8.13 -26.59 29.89
C LYS A 34 -6.95 -27.07 30.74
N ALA A 35 -7.22 -27.69 31.89
CA ALA A 35 -6.22 -28.29 32.76
C ALA A 35 -5.54 -29.50 32.10
N GLU A 36 -6.29 -30.34 31.38
CA GLU A 36 -5.75 -31.47 30.63
C GLU A 36 -4.89 -31.01 29.44
N LYS A 37 -5.30 -29.92 28.76
CA LYS A 37 -4.48 -29.29 27.71
C LYS A 37 -3.21 -28.65 28.27
N GLN A 38 -3.28 -28.02 29.45
CA GLN A 38 -2.11 -27.51 30.16
C GLN A 38 -1.19 -28.62 30.67
N ALA A 39 -1.74 -29.73 31.16
CA ALA A 39 -0.99 -30.91 31.58
C ALA A 39 -0.32 -31.61 30.39
N LYS A 40 -0.98 -31.68 29.22
CA LYS A 40 -0.36 -32.14 27.96
C LYS A 40 0.73 -31.20 27.48
N LEU A 41 0.53 -29.88 27.55
CA LEU A 41 1.56 -28.88 27.23
C LEU A 41 2.75 -28.96 28.18
N ALA A 42 2.52 -29.25 29.46
CA ALA A 42 3.58 -29.44 30.47
C ALA A 42 4.30 -30.81 30.31
N ALA A 43 3.57 -31.86 29.95
CA ALA A 43 4.14 -33.18 29.64
C ALA A 43 4.95 -33.16 28.33
N ASP A 44 4.52 -32.42 27.31
CA ASP A 44 5.30 -32.15 26.09
C ASP A 44 6.51 -31.24 26.34
N GLN A 45 6.53 -30.49 27.45
CA GLN A 45 7.71 -29.76 27.92
C GLN A 45 8.68 -30.65 28.72
N GLN A 46 8.22 -31.79 29.25
CA GLN A 46 9.03 -32.76 30.01
C GLN A 46 9.45 -33.99 29.17
N GLY A 47 9.06 -34.06 27.89
CA GLY A 47 9.48 -35.11 26.96
C GLY A 47 10.89 -34.86 26.41
N SER A 48 11.87 -35.57 26.98
CA SER A 48 13.30 -35.66 26.60
C SER A 48 14.03 -34.30 26.50
N GLU A 49 14.82 -33.98 27.53
CA GLU A 49 15.95 -33.06 27.42
C GLU A 49 17.03 -33.69 26.51
N GLU A 50 16.74 -33.85 25.21
CA GLU A 50 17.80 -33.94 24.20
C GLU A 50 18.48 -32.56 24.19
N GLU A 51 19.78 -32.53 24.52
CA GLU A 51 20.60 -31.32 24.49
C GLU A 51 20.47 -30.64 23.12
N ASP A 52 19.95 -29.41 23.11
CA ASP A 52 19.70 -28.68 21.87
C ASP A 52 21.02 -28.15 21.28
N PHE A 53 21.62 -28.95 20.39
CA PHE A 53 22.87 -28.61 19.72
C PHE A 53 22.79 -27.37 18.82
N ALA A 54 21.59 -26.87 18.50
CA ALA A 54 21.38 -25.71 17.63
C ALA A 54 21.05 -24.42 18.40
N LYS A 55 21.18 -24.39 19.72
CA LYS A 55 20.76 -23.28 20.58
C LYS A 55 21.31 -21.90 20.19
N ASP A 56 22.56 -21.84 19.70
CA ASP A 56 23.20 -20.58 19.26
C ASP A 56 22.82 -20.16 17.82
N ARG A 57 21.98 -20.94 17.14
CA ARG A 57 21.58 -20.72 15.74
C ARG A 57 20.20 -20.09 15.61
N TYR A 58 19.47 -19.95 16.71
CA TYR A 58 18.17 -19.31 16.68
C TYR A 58 17.86 -18.58 17.97
N GLY A 59 16.87 -17.70 17.93
CA GLY A 59 16.34 -17.06 19.12
C GLY A 59 15.99 -15.60 18.91
N VAL A 60 15.86 -14.88 20.01
CA VAL A 60 15.55 -13.46 20.04
C VAL A 60 16.79 -12.74 20.57
N PRO A 61 17.63 -12.14 19.70
CA PRO A 61 18.79 -11.38 20.14
C PRO A 61 18.35 -10.13 20.93
N PRO A 62 19.27 -9.51 21.69
CA PRO A 62 19.00 -8.23 22.34
C PRO A 62 18.59 -7.15 21.33
N MET A 63 17.85 -6.15 21.82
CA MET A 63 17.43 -5.02 21.00
C MET A 63 18.63 -4.32 20.38
N VAL A 64 18.57 -4.10 19.07
CA VAL A 64 19.60 -3.40 18.32
C VAL A 64 19.62 -1.93 18.74
N GLN A 65 20.62 -1.51 19.50
CA GLN A 65 20.89 -0.12 19.89
C GLN A 65 22.31 0.29 19.45
N SER A 66 22.75 -0.21 18.30
CA SER A 66 24.06 0.09 17.71
C SER A 66 25.26 -0.25 18.62
N GLN A 67 25.14 -1.26 19.47
CA GLN A 67 26.21 -1.68 20.39
C GLN A 67 27.38 -2.37 19.67
N GLN A 68 27.14 -2.90 18.47
CA GLN A 68 28.13 -3.60 17.66
C GLN A 68 27.99 -3.24 16.18
N LYS A 69 29.13 -3.17 15.48
CA LYS A 69 29.18 -3.14 14.02
C LYS A 69 29.55 -4.54 13.54
N LEU A 70 28.58 -5.27 13.04
CA LEU A 70 28.80 -6.63 12.53
C LEU A 70 29.33 -6.54 11.10
N ASP A 71 30.42 -7.26 10.82
CA ASP A 71 30.95 -7.42 9.46
C ASP A 71 30.14 -8.50 8.72
N ARG A 72 28.91 -8.13 8.34
CA ARG A 72 27.98 -8.98 7.61
C ARG A 72 27.26 -8.20 6.53
N VAL A 73 27.13 -8.81 5.35
CA VAL A 73 26.41 -8.23 4.22
C VAL A 73 25.00 -8.82 4.17
N LEU A 74 23.99 -7.98 4.32
CA LEU A 74 22.59 -8.39 4.19
C LEU A 74 22.18 -8.28 2.71
N VAL A 75 22.05 -9.42 2.05
CA VAL A 75 21.57 -9.53 0.66
C VAL A 75 20.07 -9.19 0.63
N ARG A 76 19.64 -8.47 -0.41
CA ARG A 76 18.21 -8.17 -0.61
C ARG A 76 17.49 -9.37 -1.19
N VAL A 77 16.20 -9.48 -0.91
CA VAL A 77 15.37 -10.57 -1.45
C VAL A 77 15.23 -10.46 -2.97
N GLU A 78 15.21 -9.23 -3.52
CA GLU A 78 15.16 -9.00 -4.97
C GLU A 78 16.41 -9.49 -5.72
N ASP A 79 17.55 -9.58 -5.03
CA ASP A 79 18.84 -9.99 -5.60
C ASP A 79 19.06 -11.52 -5.57
N LEU A 80 18.07 -12.30 -5.13
CA LEU A 80 18.17 -13.75 -5.01
C LEU A 80 17.91 -14.44 -6.35
N SER A 81 18.95 -14.53 -7.16
CA SER A 81 18.93 -15.17 -8.47
C SER A 81 19.64 -16.54 -8.47
N PRO A 82 19.49 -17.34 -9.56
CA PRO A 82 20.27 -18.57 -9.75
C PRO A 82 21.80 -18.38 -9.69
N GLU A 83 22.31 -17.17 -9.87
CA GLU A 83 23.75 -16.87 -9.76
C GLU A 83 24.29 -16.99 -8.33
N LYS A 84 23.40 -16.93 -7.33
CA LYS A 84 23.74 -17.06 -5.92
C LYS A 84 23.63 -18.49 -5.37
N VAL A 85 23.29 -19.47 -6.21
CA VAL A 85 23.16 -20.88 -5.78
C VAL A 85 24.44 -21.37 -5.10
N ASP A 86 24.26 -22.15 -4.04
CA ASP A 86 25.30 -22.70 -3.16
C ASP A 86 26.11 -21.66 -2.36
N GLN A 87 25.75 -20.38 -2.43
CA GLN A 87 26.32 -19.35 -1.55
C GLN A 87 25.60 -19.33 -0.20
N LEU A 88 26.38 -19.17 0.88
CA LEU A 88 25.87 -18.87 2.22
C LEU A 88 25.70 -17.36 2.36
N ILE A 89 24.48 -16.91 2.61
CA ILE A 89 24.14 -15.49 2.66
C ILE A 89 23.44 -15.13 3.97
N TRP A 90 23.53 -13.85 4.33
CA TRP A 90 22.65 -13.24 5.31
C TRP A 90 21.59 -12.38 4.63
N LEU A 91 20.38 -12.38 5.17
CA LEU A 91 19.31 -11.46 4.76
C LEU A 91 18.49 -11.02 5.97
N ARG A 92 17.80 -9.88 5.82
CA ARG A 92 16.81 -9.39 6.78
C ARG A 92 15.46 -9.22 6.09
N ALA A 93 14.45 -9.93 6.59
CA ALA A 93 13.11 -9.96 5.99
C ALA A 93 12.01 -10.09 7.05
N ARG A 94 10.75 -9.88 6.65
CA ARG A 94 9.57 -10.21 7.45
C ARG A 94 9.14 -11.64 7.21
N VAL A 95 8.68 -12.33 8.25
CA VAL A 95 7.98 -13.60 8.10
C VAL A 95 6.56 -13.31 7.62
N HIS A 96 6.28 -13.57 6.35
CA HIS A 96 4.95 -13.37 5.77
C HIS A 96 4.00 -14.49 6.21
N THR A 97 4.42 -15.74 6.01
CA THR A 97 3.72 -16.94 6.47
C THR A 97 4.74 -17.97 6.97
N SER A 98 4.29 -18.85 7.85
CA SER A 98 5.06 -20.01 8.32
C SER A 98 4.17 -21.24 8.38
N ARG A 99 4.68 -22.38 7.94
CA ARG A 99 3.97 -23.67 7.91
C ARG A 99 4.91 -24.78 8.33
N ALA A 100 4.64 -25.39 9.48
CA ALA A 100 5.37 -26.58 9.93
C ALA A 100 4.71 -27.87 9.46
N LYS A 101 5.52 -28.86 9.09
CA LYS A 101 5.11 -30.22 8.74
C LYS A 101 6.15 -31.21 9.24
N GLY A 102 5.89 -31.84 10.39
CA GLY A 102 6.78 -32.84 10.98
C GLY A 102 8.17 -32.26 11.32
N LYS A 103 9.20 -32.71 10.60
CA LYS A 103 10.60 -32.29 10.79
C LYS A 103 11.00 -31.05 9.97
N GLN A 104 10.05 -30.39 9.32
CA GLN A 104 10.28 -29.25 8.44
C GLN A 104 9.39 -28.06 8.81
N CYS A 105 9.91 -26.86 8.62
CA CYS A 105 9.15 -25.61 8.67
C CYS A 105 9.48 -24.78 7.43
N PHE A 106 8.46 -24.48 6.64
CA PHE A 106 8.55 -23.59 5.50
C PHE A 106 8.12 -22.19 5.94
N LEU A 107 8.89 -21.17 5.56
CA LEU A 107 8.57 -19.77 5.76
C LEU A 107 8.55 -19.06 4.42
N VAL A 108 7.67 -18.09 4.26
CA VAL A 108 7.79 -17.10 3.18
C VAL A 108 8.41 -15.85 3.78
N LEU A 109 9.62 -15.52 3.34
CA LEU A 109 10.35 -14.34 3.78
C LEU A 109 10.10 -13.21 2.79
N ARG A 110 9.57 -12.10 3.28
CA ARG A 110 9.17 -10.94 2.47
C ARG A 110 10.01 -9.72 2.81
N GLN A 111 10.51 -9.06 1.78
CA GLN A 111 11.15 -7.75 1.88
C GLN A 111 10.51 -6.83 0.86
N GLN A 112 9.78 -5.81 1.35
CA GLN A 112 8.99 -4.91 0.51
C GLN A 112 7.96 -5.68 -0.33
N GLN A 113 8.00 -5.55 -1.66
CA GLN A 113 7.12 -6.26 -2.59
C GLN A 113 7.66 -7.63 -3.04
N PHE A 114 8.89 -7.98 -2.66
CA PHE A 114 9.54 -9.24 -3.02
C PHE A 114 9.46 -10.25 -1.88
N ASN A 115 9.36 -11.53 -2.24
CA ASN A 115 9.37 -12.64 -1.30
C ASN A 115 10.06 -13.88 -1.88
N VAL A 116 10.54 -14.73 -0.98
CA VAL A 116 11.25 -15.99 -1.27
C VAL A 116 10.83 -17.06 -0.26
N GLN A 117 10.79 -18.32 -0.69
CA GLN A 117 10.59 -19.44 0.22
C GLN A 117 11.87 -19.76 0.98
N ALA A 118 11.72 -20.07 2.26
CA ALA A 118 12.78 -20.55 3.11
C ALA A 118 12.35 -21.83 3.85
N LEU A 119 13.31 -22.71 4.12
CA LEU A 119 13.10 -24.01 4.74
C LEU A 119 14.04 -24.17 5.94
N VAL A 120 13.47 -24.53 7.08
CA VAL A 120 14.19 -25.08 8.24
C VAL A 120 13.85 -26.57 8.31
N ALA A 121 14.84 -27.44 8.20
CA ALA A 121 14.65 -28.89 8.28
C ALA A 121 15.58 -29.50 9.33
N VAL A 122 15.08 -30.44 10.14
CA VAL A 122 15.91 -31.15 11.12
C VAL A 122 17.04 -31.90 10.40
N GLY A 123 18.27 -31.66 10.81
CA GLY A 123 19.48 -32.26 10.25
C GLY A 123 20.71 -31.76 10.99
N ASP A 124 21.87 -31.77 10.33
CA ASP A 124 23.17 -31.44 10.97
C ASP A 124 23.23 -30.00 11.52
N ARG A 125 22.47 -29.08 10.93
CA ARG A 125 22.51 -27.65 11.25
C ARG A 125 21.32 -27.15 12.08
N ALA A 126 20.22 -27.89 12.14
CA ALA A 126 18.99 -27.46 12.80
C ALA A 126 18.37 -28.59 13.62
N SER A 127 18.03 -28.30 14.88
CA SER A 127 17.38 -29.24 15.80
C SER A 127 15.86 -29.22 15.67
N LYS A 128 15.17 -30.16 16.34
CA LYS A 128 13.69 -30.15 16.43
C LYS A 128 13.19 -28.86 17.11
N GLN A 129 13.94 -28.36 18.08
CA GLN A 129 13.66 -27.14 18.85
C GLN A 129 13.76 -25.90 17.95
N MET A 130 14.77 -25.82 17.07
CA MET A 130 14.89 -24.77 16.08
C MET A 130 13.72 -24.75 15.09
N VAL A 131 13.29 -25.91 14.59
CA VAL A 131 12.11 -26.02 13.71
C VAL A 131 10.83 -25.57 14.44
N LYS A 132 10.66 -25.98 15.71
CA LYS A 132 9.53 -25.53 16.56
C LYS A 132 9.59 -24.03 16.82
N PHE A 133 10.77 -23.45 17.04
CA PHE A 133 10.96 -22.02 17.20
C PHE A 133 10.54 -21.27 15.93
N ALA A 134 11.05 -21.67 14.76
CA ALA A 134 10.73 -21.05 13.48
C ALA A 134 9.22 -21.09 13.17
N ALA A 135 8.55 -22.20 13.51
CA ALA A 135 7.10 -22.35 13.36
C ALA A 135 6.29 -21.41 14.26
N ASN A 136 6.84 -21.03 15.42
CA ASN A 136 6.18 -20.17 16.40
C ASN A 136 6.51 -18.68 16.21
N ILE A 137 7.36 -18.32 15.24
CA ILE A 137 7.58 -16.91 14.90
C ILE A 137 6.26 -16.34 14.38
N THR A 138 5.78 -15.29 15.04
CA THR A 138 4.53 -14.61 14.68
C THR A 138 4.68 -13.93 13.31
N LYS A 139 3.59 -13.94 12.53
CA LYS A 139 3.51 -13.23 11.25
C LYS A 139 3.97 -11.78 11.41
N GLU A 140 4.59 -11.24 10.37
CA GLU A 140 5.13 -9.89 10.28
C GLU A 140 6.33 -9.58 11.19
N SER A 141 6.79 -10.53 12.02
CA SER A 141 8.07 -10.40 12.72
C SER A 141 9.23 -10.24 11.74
N ILE A 142 10.20 -9.39 12.09
CA ILE A 142 11.40 -9.19 11.29
C ILE A 142 12.46 -10.17 11.80
N VAL A 143 13.11 -10.87 10.87
CA VAL A 143 14.13 -11.88 11.14
C VAL A 143 15.42 -11.58 10.37
N ASP A 144 16.55 -11.84 11.02
CA ASP A 144 17.83 -12.05 10.35
C ASP A 144 17.99 -13.55 10.09
N VAL A 145 18.32 -13.91 8.86
CA VAL A 145 18.44 -15.30 8.42
C VAL A 145 19.80 -15.50 7.76
N GLU A 146 20.54 -16.49 8.22
CA GLU A 146 21.70 -17.05 7.53
C GLU A 146 21.26 -18.32 6.82
N ALA A 147 21.40 -18.37 5.49
CA ALA A 147 20.89 -19.48 4.69
C ALA A 147 21.74 -19.76 3.46
N SER A 148 21.78 -21.03 3.08
CA SER A 148 22.35 -21.48 1.80
C SER A 148 21.29 -21.34 0.70
N VAL A 149 21.62 -20.69 -0.41
CA VAL A 149 20.71 -20.57 -1.56
C VAL A 149 20.71 -21.89 -2.35
N ARG A 150 19.54 -22.46 -2.62
CA ARG A 150 19.40 -23.70 -3.40
C ARG A 150 18.50 -23.47 -4.60
N LYS A 151 18.86 -24.06 -5.74
CA LYS A 151 18.00 -24.09 -6.91
C LYS A 151 16.82 -25.04 -6.67
N VAL A 152 15.63 -24.68 -7.13
CA VAL A 152 14.47 -25.57 -7.14
C VAL A 152 14.25 -26.17 -8.54
N GLU A 153 13.77 -27.41 -8.58
CA GLU A 153 13.41 -28.08 -9.84
C GLU A 153 12.06 -27.57 -10.37
N GLN A 154 11.12 -27.31 -9.46
CA GLN A 154 9.79 -26.78 -9.77
C GLN A 154 9.71 -25.35 -9.25
N LYS A 155 9.20 -24.44 -10.09
CA LYS A 155 9.06 -23.03 -9.75
C LYS A 155 8.11 -22.85 -8.57
N ILE A 156 8.50 -22.00 -7.62
CA ILE A 156 7.68 -21.65 -6.46
C ILE A 156 6.76 -20.50 -6.86
N GLU A 157 5.62 -20.82 -7.49
CA GLU A 157 4.70 -19.83 -8.08
C GLU A 157 4.13 -18.82 -7.06
N SER A 158 4.08 -19.19 -5.79
CA SER A 158 3.62 -18.31 -4.70
C SER A 158 4.64 -17.23 -4.31
N CYS A 159 5.87 -17.30 -4.82
CA CYS A 159 6.94 -16.35 -4.53
C CYS A 159 7.37 -15.55 -5.76
N THR A 160 7.98 -14.39 -5.54
CA THR A 160 8.61 -13.58 -6.59
C THR A 160 9.94 -14.19 -7.03
N GLN A 161 10.70 -14.75 -6.08
CA GLN A 161 11.91 -15.50 -6.36
C GLN A 161 11.51 -16.96 -6.55
N GLN A 162 11.28 -17.35 -7.81
CA GLN A 162 10.65 -18.63 -8.15
C GLN A 162 11.65 -19.76 -8.39
N ASP A 163 12.88 -19.42 -8.81
CA ASP A 163 13.90 -20.39 -9.26
C ASP A 163 14.81 -20.88 -8.13
N VAL A 164 14.72 -20.27 -6.95
CA VAL A 164 15.55 -20.59 -5.79
C VAL A 164 14.73 -20.62 -4.49
N GLU A 165 15.22 -21.38 -3.52
CA GLU A 165 14.76 -21.34 -2.12
C GLU A 165 15.94 -21.22 -1.16
N LEU A 166 15.65 -20.88 0.09
CA LEU A 166 16.67 -20.69 1.12
C LEU A 166 16.66 -21.82 2.14
N HIS A 167 17.78 -22.51 2.31
CA HIS A 167 17.96 -23.52 3.35
C HIS A 167 18.57 -22.85 4.59
N ILE A 168 17.73 -22.61 5.59
CA ILE A 168 18.08 -21.83 6.78
C ILE A 168 19.04 -22.60 7.68
N GLU A 169 20.12 -21.92 8.06
CA GLU A 169 21.10 -22.41 9.00
C GLU A 169 21.06 -21.66 10.34
N ARG A 170 20.70 -20.37 10.30
CA ARG A 170 20.41 -19.57 11.49
C ARG A 170 19.23 -18.64 11.28
N ILE A 171 18.42 -18.43 12.32
CA ILE A 171 17.26 -17.53 12.28
C ILE A 171 17.07 -16.78 13.61
N PHE A 172 17.16 -15.47 13.57
CA PHE A 172 17.06 -14.60 14.74
C PHE A 172 15.92 -13.59 14.58
N VAL A 173 15.01 -13.52 15.53
CA VAL A 173 13.89 -12.56 15.52
C VAL A 173 14.39 -11.22 16.04
N ILE A 174 14.69 -10.29 15.15
CA ILE A 174 15.22 -8.96 15.51
C ILE A 174 14.14 -8.00 15.99
N SER A 175 12.89 -8.23 15.58
CA SER A 175 11.72 -7.48 16.04
C SER A 175 10.50 -8.39 15.96
N GLN A 176 10.00 -8.78 17.12
CA GLN A 176 8.84 -9.66 17.22
C GLN A 176 7.55 -8.85 17.03
N SER A 177 6.68 -9.33 16.15
CA SER A 177 5.32 -8.80 15.98
C SER A 177 4.38 -9.41 17.01
N GLU A 178 3.36 -8.67 17.39
CA GLU A 178 2.22 -9.24 18.11
C GLU A 178 1.56 -10.35 17.28
N ALA A 179 1.03 -11.36 17.96
CA ALA A 179 0.44 -12.52 17.31
C ALA A 179 -0.86 -12.18 16.55
N ARG A 180 -1.62 -11.19 17.04
CA ARG A 180 -2.87 -10.74 16.42
C ARG A 180 -2.60 -9.43 15.68
N LEU A 181 -2.74 -9.47 14.36
CA LEU A 181 -2.70 -8.27 13.52
C LEU A 181 -4.11 -7.68 13.38
N PRO A 182 -4.24 -6.35 13.24
CA PRO A 182 -5.53 -5.70 13.04
C PRO A 182 -6.17 -6.04 11.69
N LEU A 183 -5.35 -6.35 10.68
CA LEU A 183 -5.76 -6.90 9.38
C LEU A 183 -4.74 -7.95 8.92
N GLN A 184 -5.18 -8.90 8.10
CA GLN A 184 -4.29 -9.86 7.43
C GLN A 184 -3.85 -9.29 6.08
N LEU A 185 -2.57 -9.45 5.73
CA LEU A 185 -2.05 -8.95 4.45
C LEU A 185 -2.70 -9.69 3.28
N GLU A 186 -2.94 -10.99 3.43
CA GLU A 186 -3.55 -11.86 2.41
C GLU A 186 -4.97 -11.43 2.05
N ASP A 187 -5.73 -10.90 3.01
CA ASP A 187 -7.08 -10.38 2.80
C ASP A 187 -7.04 -8.97 2.17
N ALA A 188 -5.98 -8.19 2.46
CA ALA A 188 -5.82 -6.83 1.94
C ALA A 188 -5.30 -6.76 0.49
N VAL A 189 -4.59 -7.79 0.02
CA VAL A 189 -4.08 -7.91 -1.37
C VAL A 189 -5.01 -8.65 -2.32
N ARG A 190 -6.11 -9.22 -1.81
CA ARG A 190 -7.07 -9.93 -2.65
C ARG A 190 -7.73 -8.95 -3.63
N PRO A 191 -7.89 -9.31 -4.92
CA PRO A 191 -8.66 -8.52 -5.86
C PRO A 191 -10.12 -8.38 -5.41
N ASP A 192 -10.72 -7.25 -5.73
CA ASP A 192 -12.14 -7.02 -5.46
C ASP A 192 -12.99 -7.97 -6.33
N GLY A 193 -14.01 -8.60 -5.75
CA GLY A 193 -14.87 -9.59 -6.41
C GLY A 193 -14.47 -11.05 -6.21
N GLU A 194 -13.17 -11.38 -6.23
CA GLU A 194 -12.71 -12.79 -6.07
C GLU A 194 -12.99 -13.37 -4.66
N GLY A 195 -12.97 -12.52 -3.62
CA GLY A 195 -13.24 -12.96 -2.25
C GLY A 195 -14.67 -13.46 -2.04
N GLU A 196 -15.64 -12.81 -2.68
CA GLU A 196 -17.06 -13.15 -2.52
C GLU A 196 -17.39 -14.49 -3.20
N GLU A 197 -16.76 -14.78 -4.34
CA GLU A 197 -16.92 -16.03 -5.08
C GLU A 197 -16.32 -17.25 -4.32
N GLU A 198 -15.21 -17.06 -3.60
CA GLU A 198 -14.53 -18.12 -2.84
C GLU A 198 -14.90 -18.17 -1.34
N GLY A 199 -15.82 -17.31 -0.86
CA GLY A 199 -16.18 -17.21 0.56
C GLY A 199 -15.03 -16.73 1.45
N ARG A 200 -14.10 -15.95 0.90
CA ARG A 200 -12.90 -15.41 1.56
C ARG A 200 -13.05 -13.93 1.83
N ALA A 201 -12.52 -13.47 2.97
CA ALA A 201 -12.62 -12.08 3.35
C ALA A 201 -11.75 -11.15 2.47
N THR A 202 -12.26 -9.94 2.26
CA THR A 202 -11.52 -8.76 1.80
C THR A 202 -11.52 -7.71 2.91
N VAL A 203 -10.63 -6.72 2.82
CA VAL A 203 -10.56 -5.62 3.79
C VAL A 203 -11.06 -4.32 3.14
N ASN A 204 -12.07 -3.69 3.74
CA ASN A 204 -12.61 -2.42 3.26
C ASN A 204 -11.60 -1.26 3.40
N GLN A 205 -11.84 -0.18 2.68
CA GLN A 205 -10.91 0.95 2.60
C GLN A 205 -10.69 1.65 3.96
N ASP A 206 -11.74 1.87 4.73
CA ASP A 206 -11.64 2.54 6.04
C ASP A 206 -10.75 1.74 7.00
N THR A 207 -10.91 0.42 7.08
CA THR A 207 -10.05 -0.43 7.93
C THR A 207 -8.59 -0.40 7.47
N LYS A 208 -8.34 -0.33 6.15
CA LYS A 208 -6.99 -0.16 5.60
C LYS A 208 -6.38 1.18 6.01
N LEU A 209 -7.16 2.27 6.00
CA LEU A 209 -6.71 3.60 6.38
C LEU A 209 -6.48 3.73 7.89
N ASP A 210 -7.36 3.18 8.72
CA ASP A 210 -7.18 3.11 10.18
C ASP A 210 -5.91 2.33 10.57
N ASN A 211 -5.52 1.37 9.74
CA ASN A 211 -4.35 0.52 9.95
C ASN A 211 -3.29 0.71 8.86
N ARG A 212 -3.11 1.97 8.40
CA ARG A 212 -2.31 2.30 7.22
C ARG A 212 -0.88 1.76 7.27
N VAL A 213 -0.27 1.65 8.44
CA VAL A 213 1.08 1.09 8.61
C VAL A 213 1.17 -0.38 8.16
N ILE A 214 0.12 -1.18 8.34
CA ILE A 214 0.08 -2.58 7.89
C ILE A 214 -0.31 -2.63 6.41
N ASP A 215 -1.31 -1.84 6.01
CA ASP A 215 -1.75 -1.77 4.61
C ASP A 215 -0.62 -1.35 3.66
N LEU A 216 0.21 -0.37 4.06
CA LEU A 216 1.38 0.06 3.28
C LEU A 216 2.42 -1.05 3.09
N ARG A 217 2.32 -2.19 3.78
CA ARG A 217 3.21 -3.33 3.59
C ARG A 217 2.74 -4.28 2.49
N THR A 218 1.50 -4.15 2.03
CA THR A 218 0.99 -4.92 0.90
C THR A 218 1.83 -4.64 -0.35
N THR A 219 1.96 -5.64 -1.23
CA THR A 219 2.71 -5.49 -2.49
C THR A 219 2.13 -4.37 -3.34
N THR A 220 0.81 -4.27 -3.40
CA THR A 220 0.08 -3.26 -4.17
C THR A 220 0.31 -1.87 -3.63
N SER A 221 0.14 -1.62 -2.33
CA SER A 221 0.42 -0.28 -1.76
C SER A 221 1.90 0.09 -1.92
N GLN A 222 2.83 -0.86 -1.72
CA GLN A 222 4.27 -0.64 -1.99
C GLN A 222 4.52 -0.21 -3.44
N ALA A 223 3.87 -0.85 -4.42
CA ALA A 223 3.99 -0.50 -5.83
C ALA A 223 3.37 0.86 -6.16
N ILE A 224 2.16 1.15 -5.66
CA ILE A 224 1.46 2.44 -5.86
C ILE A 224 2.33 3.62 -5.40
N PHE A 225 2.93 3.53 -4.21
CA PHE A 225 3.75 4.63 -3.68
C PHE A 225 5.11 4.77 -4.40
N ARG A 226 5.67 3.69 -4.94
CA ARG A 226 6.85 3.77 -5.83
C ARG A 226 6.50 4.45 -7.15
N LEU A 227 5.35 4.12 -7.74
CA LEU A 227 4.84 4.79 -8.93
C LEU A 227 4.59 6.28 -8.68
N GLN A 228 3.95 6.62 -7.56
CA GLN A 228 3.75 8.02 -7.16
C GLN A 228 5.08 8.78 -7.01
N SER A 229 6.09 8.15 -6.39
CA SER A 229 7.44 8.70 -6.31
C SER A 229 8.07 8.86 -7.71
N GLY A 230 7.87 7.87 -8.58
CA GLY A 230 8.29 7.90 -9.98
C GLY A 230 7.70 9.07 -10.76
N VAL A 231 6.39 9.34 -10.63
CA VAL A 231 5.72 10.52 -11.23
C VAL A 231 6.41 11.80 -10.77
N CYS A 232 6.59 11.98 -9.46
CA CYS A 232 7.22 13.16 -8.89
C CYS A 232 8.68 13.35 -9.35
N ARG A 233 9.43 12.25 -9.52
CA ARG A 233 10.81 12.28 -10.02
C ARG A 233 10.83 12.65 -11.51
N LEU A 234 10.06 11.97 -12.33
CA LEU A 234 10.01 12.20 -13.78
C LEU A 234 9.53 13.62 -14.12
N PHE A 235 8.58 14.14 -13.35
CA PHE A 235 8.15 15.55 -13.45
C PHE A 235 9.33 16.51 -13.22
N ARG A 236 10.06 16.35 -12.10
CA ARG A 236 11.23 17.18 -11.78
C ARG A 236 12.34 17.04 -12.81
N ASP A 237 12.72 15.80 -13.14
CA ASP A 237 13.79 15.50 -14.09
C ASP A 237 13.49 16.14 -15.45
N THR A 238 12.26 15.98 -15.96
CA THR A 238 11.84 16.52 -17.26
C THR A 238 11.90 18.04 -17.28
N LEU A 239 11.33 18.71 -16.28
CA LEU A 239 11.30 20.17 -16.23
C LEU A 239 12.68 20.78 -15.98
N THR A 240 13.50 20.15 -15.12
CA THR A 240 14.89 20.56 -14.90
C THR A 240 15.69 20.49 -16.19
N ASN A 241 15.52 19.42 -16.98
CA ASN A 241 16.17 19.28 -18.29
C ASN A 241 15.69 20.32 -19.31
N LYS A 242 14.47 20.86 -19.16
CA LYS A 242 13.93 21.97 -19.97
C LYS A 242 14.33 23.37 -19.46
N GLY A 243 15.16 23.43 -18.42
CA GLY A 243 15.66 24.69 -17.83
C GLY A 243 14.70 25.36 -16.85
N PHE A 244 13.71 24.63 -16.31
CA PHE A 244 12.86 25.17 -15.25
C PHE A 244 13.60 25.21 -13.90
N VAL A 245 13.20 26.16 -13.05
CA VAL A 245 13.70 26.32 -11.68
C VAL A 245 12.66 25.83 -10.67
N GLU A 246 13.03 24.92 -9.77
CA GLU A 246 12.16 24.52 -8.64
C GLU A 246 12.07 25.66 -7.61
N ILE A 247 10.84 26.05 -7.27
CA ILE A 247 10.58 27.08 -6.25
C ILE A 247 9.85 26.50 -5.03
N GLN A 248 10.07 27.12 -3.86
CA GLN A 248 9.42 26.76 -2.61
C GLN A 248 8.54 27.91 -2.13
N THR A 249 7.23 27.77 -2.31
CA THR A 249 6.26 28.83 -2.00
C THR A 249 5.65 28.64 -0.61
N PRO A 250 5.40 29.72 0.15
CA PRO A 250 4.80 29.61 1.46
C PRO A 250 3.38 29.05 1.36
N LYS A 251 3.00 28.21 2.34
CA LYS A 251 1.69 27.56 2.39
C LYS A 251 0.75 28.19 3.42
N ILE A 252 1.30 29.07 4.27
CA ILE A 252 0.56 29.91 5.20
C ILE A 252 0.58 31.34 4.65
N ILE A 253 -0.60 31.90 4.40
CA ILE A 253 -0.79 33.21 3.76
C ILE A 253 -1.63 34.13 4.64
N SER A 254 -1.41 35.44 4.53
CA SER A 254 -2.06 36.44 5.40
C SER A 254 -3.52 36.71 5.02
N ALA A 255 -3.92 36.40 3.79
CA ALA A 255 -5.27 36.59 3.28
C ALA A 255 -5.61 35.44 2.31
N ALA A 256 -6.90 35.17 2.09
CA ALA A 256 -7.35 34.21 1.09
C ALA A 256 -6.85 34.64 -0.31
N SER A 257 -6.16 33.74 -1.02
CA SER A 257 -5.54 34.03 -2.32
C SER A 257 -6.51 34.01 -3.51
N GLU A 258 -7.61 33.26 -3.41
CA GLU A 258 -8.62 33.11 -4.47
C GLU A 258 -9.97 33.57 -3.91
N GLY A 259 -10.58 34.57 -4.55
CA GLY A 259 -11.85 35.15 -4.10
C GLY A 259 -13.00 34.15 -4.24
N GLY A 260 -13.82 34.00 -3.19
CA GLY A 260 -15.07 33.21 -3.23
C GLY A 260 -14.96 31.74 -2.80
N ALA A 261 -13.76 31.21 -2.57
CA ALA A 261 -13.56 29.82 -2.17
C ALA A 261 -13.34 29.64 -0.66
N ASN A 262 -13.81 28.53 -0.10
CA ASN A 262 -13.58 28.19 1.31
C ASN A 262 -12.09 27.98 1.57
N VAL A 263 -11.54 28.61 2.62
CA VAL A 263 -10.13 28.47 3.02
C VAL A 263 -10.01 27.95 4.45
N PHE A 264 -9.01 27.10 4.70
CA PHE A 264 -8.67 26.71 6.07
C PHE A 264 -8.04 27.88 6.81
N THR A 265 -8.62 28.26 7.94
CA THR A 265 -8.08 29.30 8.83
C THR A 265 -7.22 28.66 9.91
N VAL A 266 -6.02 29.19 10.11
CA VAL A 266 -5.09 28.76 11.16
C VAL A 266 -4.83 29.91 12.13
N SER A 267 -4.72 29.57 13.41
CA SER A 267 -4.27 30.54 14.43
C SER A 267 -2.78 30.81 14.24
N TYR A 268 -2.42 32.07 13.99
CA TYR A 268 -1.05 32.50 13.77
C TYR A 268 -0.67 33.57 14.78
N PHE A 269 -0.18 33.12 15.93
CA PHE A 269 0.10 33.96 17.10
C PHE A 269 -1.14 34.75 17.57
N LYS A 270 -1.14 36.07 17.39
CA LYS A 270 -2.24 36.98 17.77
C LYS A 270 -3.14 37.33 16.59
N THR A 271 -2.92 36.72 15.44
CA THR A 271 -3.60 37.00 14.17
C THR A 271 -4.10 35.70 13.53
N SER A 272 -4.96 35.81 12.54
CA SER A 272 -5.32 34.67 11.69
C SER A 272 -4.39 34.61 10.48
N ALA A 273 -4.11 33.40 10.02
CA ALA A 273 -3.57 33.15 8.69
C ALA A 273 -4.40 32.05 8.02
N TYR A 274 -4.12 31.78 6.75
CA TYR A 274 -4.87 30.84 5.94
C TYR A 274 -3.93 29.86 5.23
N LEU A 275 -4.43 28.66 4.93
CA LEU A 275 -3.68 27.73 4.08
C LEU A 275 -3.92 28.05 2.59
N ALA A 276 -2.85 28.08 1.81
CA ALA A 276 -2.90 28.41 0.39
C ALA A 276 -3.61 27.31 -0.41
N GLN A 277 -4.64 27.68 -1.17
CA GLN A 277 -5.40 26.75 -2.02
C GLN A 277 -4.66 26.30 -3.27
N SER A 278 -3.65 27.05 -3.69
CA SER A 278 -2.74 26.72 -4.76
C SER A 278 -1.51 27.63 -4.62
N PRO A 279 -0.36 27.28 -5.23
CA PRO A 279 0.78 28.19 -5.28
C PRO A 279 0.65 29.25 -6.38
N GLN A 280 -0.52 29.40 -7.02
CA GLN A 280 -0.70 30.16 -8.26
C GLN A 280 -0.13 31.59 -8.19
N LEU A 281 -0.54 32.36 -7.18
CA LEU A 281 -0.08 33.74 -7.01
C LEU A 281 1.45 33.83 -6.91
N TYR A 282 2.08 32.94 -6.13
CA TYR A 282 3.52 32.96 -5.93
C TYR A 282 4.31 32.54 -7.17
N LYS A 283 3.81 31.58 -7.95
CA LYS A 283 4.45 31.20 -9.22
C LYS A 283 4.44 32.37 -10.21
N GLN A 284 3.31 33.06 -10.32
CA GLN A 284 3.20 34.26 -11.17
C GLN A 284 4.09 35.40 -10.68
N MET A 285 4.19 35.61 -9.37
CA MET A 285 5.15 36.57 -8.79
C MET A 285 6.60 36.22 -9.15
N CYS A 286 6.96 34.93 -9.20
CA CYS A 286 8.28 34.50 -9.67
C CYS A 286 8.48 34.83 -11.16
N ILE A 287 7.49 34.58 -12.02
CA ILE A 287 7.57 34.98 -13.43
C ILE A 287 7.79 36.50 -13.56
N CYS A 288 7.03 37.30 -12.82
CA CYS A 288 7.20 38.75 -12.77
C CYS A 288 8.54 39.21 -12.15
N ALA A 289 9.24 38.31 -11.45
CA ALA A 289 10.56 38.54 -10.87
C ALA A 289 11.68 37.92 -11.73
N ASP A 290 11.47 37.86 -13.04
CA ASP A 290 12.41 37.40 -14.06
C ASP A 290 12.78 35.91 -14.01
N PHE A 291 12.05 35.08 -13.25
CA PHE A 291 12.15 33.64 -13.42
C PHE A 291 11.39 33.23 -14.70
N ASP A 292 12.10 32.89 -15.77
CA ASP A 292 11.50 32.53 -17.05
C ASP A 292 10.56 31.31 -16.96
N LYS A 293 10.97 30.29 -16.20
CA LYS A 293 10.28 29.00 -16.08
C LYS A 293 10.40 28.45 -14.67
N VAL A 294 9.28 28.20 -14.01
CA VAL A 294 9.26 27.68 -12.63
C VAL A 294 8.34 26.49 -12.47
N PHE A 295 8.67 25.62 -11.52
CA PHE A 295 7.75 24.59 -11.05
C PHE A 295 7.79 24.47 -9.52
N CYS A 296 6.73 23.91 -8.94
CA CYS A 296 6.64 23.62 -7.52
C CYS A 296 6.00 22.24 -7.31
N VAL A 297 6.52 21.48 -6.36
CA VAL A 297 5.90 20.24 -5.89
C VAL A 297 5.67 20.39 -4.39
N GLY A 298 4.41 20.47 -3.98
CA GLY A 298 4.10 20.74 -2.58
C GLY A 298 2.61 20.59 -2.23
N PRO A 299 2.27 20.74 -0.94
CA PRO A 299 0.90 20.56 -0.48
C PRO A 299 -0.01 21.67 -1.02
N VAL A 300 -1.25 21.27 -1.28
CA VAL A 300 -2.37 22.06 -1.78
C VAL A 300 -3.60 21.73 -0.92
N PHE A 301 -4.38 22.76 -0.56
CA PHE A 301 -5.49 22.61 0.37
C PHE A 301 -6.81 23.08 -0.25
N ARG A 302 -7.83 22.22 -0.32
CA ARG A 302 -9.18 22.58 -0.75
C ARG A 302 -10.12 22.44 0.45
N ALA A 303 -10.75 23.53 0.88
CA ALA A 303 -11.65 23.51 2.04
C ALA A 303 -13.14 23.36 1.65
N GLU A 304 -13.41 22.89 0.43
CA GLU A 304 -14.74 22.49 0.00
C GLU A 304 -15.16 21.21 0.73
N ASP A 305 -16.40 21.18 1.24
CA ASP A 305 -16.95 20.01 1.91
C ASP A 305 -17.43 18.98 0.87
N SER A 306 -16.47 18.35 0.20
CA SER A 306 -16.70 17.41 -0.89
C SER A 306 -16.11 16.04 -0.53
N ASN A 307 -16.95 15.15 -0.02
CA ASN A 307 -16.55 13.78 0.30
C ASN A 307 -16.88 12.83 -0.86
N THR A 308 -16.01 12.80 -1.87
CA THR A 308 -16.13 11.87 -3.01
C THR A 308 -14.87 11.01 -3.14
N HIS A 309 -14.95 9.94 -3.92
CA HIS A 309 -13.80 9.07 -4.24
C HIS A 309 -12.68 9.77 -5.04
N ARG A 310 -12.83 11.05 -5.40
CA ARG A 310 -11.87 11.83 -6.21
C ARG A 310 -11.34 13.07 -5.52
N HIS A 311 -11.90 13.47 -4.38
CA HIS A 311 -11.57 14.72 -3.72
C HIS A 311 -10.90 14.45 -2.37
N LEU A 312 -9.81 15.15 -2.13
CA LEU A 312 -9.12 15.22 -0.84
C LEU A 312 -9.00 16.69 -0.45
N THR A 313 -9.11 16.98 0.83
CA THR A 313 -8.96 18.34 1.37
C THR A 313 -7.49 18.78 1.43
N GLU A 314 -6.56 17.81 1.45
CA GLU A 314 -5.12 18.01 1.30
C GLU A 314 -4.57 17.02 0.26
N PHE A 315 -3.82 17.52 -0.72
CA PHE A 315 -3.12 16.72 -1.71
C PHE A 315 -1.81 17.38 -2.13
N VAL A 316 -0.99 16.69 -2.92
CA VAL A 316 0.26 17.23 -3.46
C VAL A 316 0.03 17.76 -4.87
N GLY A 317 0.22 19.06 -5.06
CA GLY A 317 0.21 19.71 -6.36
C GLY A 317 1.54 19.56 -7.09
N LEU A 318 1.47 19.35 -8.40
CA LEU A 318 2.58 19.45 -9.34
C LEU A 318 2.30 20.63 -10.25
N ASP A 319 2.94 21.75 -9.96
CA ASP A 319 2.60 23.03 -10.55
C ASP A 319 3.70 23.52 -11.48
N ILE A 320 3.30 24.09 -12.61
CA ILE A 320 4.17 24.71 -13.61
C ILE A 320 3.70 26.15 -13.83
N GLU A 321 4.64 27.06 -14.12
CA GLU A 321 4.37 28.37 -14.71
C GLU A 321 5.56 28.73 -15.62
N MET A 322 5.30 29.31 -16.80
CA MET A 322 6.32 29.61 -17.80
C MET A 322 5.94 30.86 -18.58
N ALA A 323 6.88 31.79 -18.72
CA ALA A 323 6.77 32.88 -19.68
C ALA A 323 6.78 32.32 -21.10
N PHE A 324 5.93 32.86 -21.97
CA PHE A 324 5.85 32.48 -23.38
C PHE A 324 6.02 33.71 -24.26
N SER A 325 6.37 33.50 -25.53
CA SER A 325 6.76 34.60 -26.42
C SER A 325 5.56 35.23 -27.11
N TYR A 326 4.78 34.43 -27.83
CA TYR A 326 3.73 34.94 -28.72
C TYR A 326 2.41 34.20 -28.55
N HIS A 327 2.45 32.92 -28.14
CA HIS A 327 1.23 32.12 -28.01
C HIS A 327 1.30 31.17 -26.82
N TYR A 328 0.23 31.10 -26.02
CA TYR A 328 0.16 30.23 -24.84
C TYR A 328 0.24 28.73 -25.18
N HIS A 329 0.09 28.36 -26.45
CA HIS A 329 0.38 26.99 -26.90
C HIS A 329 1.83 26.58 -26.64
N GLU A 330 2.78 27.51 -26.57
CA GLU A 330 4.15 27.22 -26.13
C GLU A 330 4.16 26.58 -24.72
N VAL A 331 3.26 27.02 -23.84
CA VAL A 331 3.07 26.46 -22.49
C VAL A 331 2.35 25.11 -22.54
N ILE A 332 1.27 24.99 -23.32
CA ILE A 332 0.55 23.71 -23.49
C ILE A 332 1.44 22.63 -24.05
N ASP A 333 2.25 22.93 -25.07
CA ASP A 333 3.17 21.98 -25.67
C ASP A 333 4.24 21.54 -24.65
N SER A 334 4.71 22.46 -23.80
CA SER A 334 5.62 22.13 -22.69
C SER A 334 4.99 21.23 -21.63
N ILE A 335 3.73 21.50 -21.24
CA ILE A 335 2.97 20.69 -20.28
C ILE A 335 2.69 19.30 -20.85
N THR A 336 2.17 19.21 -22.07
CA THR A 336 1.80 17.94 -22.71
C THR A 336 3.01 17.05 -22.95
N ASP A 337 4.11 17.60 -23.46
CA ASP A 337 5.36 16.83 -23.58
C ASP A 337 5.84 16.37 -22.20
N THR A 338 5.73 17.19 -21.15
CA THR A 338 6.09 16.76 -19.78
C THR A 338 5.25 15.56 -19.31
N MET A 339 3.95 15.56 -19.57
CA MET A 339 3.08 14.41 -19.26
C MET A 339 3.47 13.17 -20.08
N VAL A 340 3.74 13.34 -21.37
CA VAL A 340 4.22 12.25 -22.25
C VAL A 340 5.54 11.65 -21.74
N GLN A 341 6.50 12.48 -21.34
CA GLN A 341 7.76 11.99 -20.76
C GLN A 341 7.53 11.20 -19.46
N ILE A 342 6.59 11.63 -18.61
CA ILE A 342 6.19 10.89 -17.40
C ILE A 342 5.60 9.53 -17.80
N PHE A 343 4.66 9.47 -18.74
CA PHE A 343 4.04 8.21 -19.16
C PHE A 343 5.07 7.23 -19.73
N LYS A 344 5.98 7.69 -20.59
CA LYS A 344 7.09 6.90 -21.12
C LYS A 344 8.01 6.43 -20.00
N GLY A 345 8.40 7.33 -19.10
CA GLY A 345 9.28 7.02 -17.97
C GLY A 345 8.69 5.98 -17.01
N LEU A 346 7.36 6.02 -16.77
CA LEU A 346 6.66 5.02 -15.97
C LEU A 346 6.61 3.66 -16.68
N ARG A 347 6.20 3.65 -17.96
CA ARG A 347 6.15 2.44 -18.79
C ARG A 347 7.52 1.74 -18.86
N ASP A 348 8.57 2.51 -19.06
CA ASP A 348 9.91 1.97 -19.36
C ASP A 348 10.67 1.56 -18.08
N ASN A 349 10.42 2.22 -16.93
CA ASN A 349 11.21 2.01 -15.71
C ASN A 349 10.45 1.40 -14.52
N PHE A 350 9.12 1.31 -14.56
CA PHE A 350 8.29 0.88 -13.42
C PHE A 350 7.33 -0.27 -13.78
N GLN A 351 7.70 -1.08 -14.77
CA GLN A 351 6.83 -2.17 -15.23
C GLN A 351 6.56 -3.21 -14.14
N THR A 352 7.53 -3.46 -13.24
CA THR A 352 7.35 -4.35 -12.08
C THR A 352 6.24 -3.85 -11.16
N GLU A 353 6.23 -2.56 -10.83
CA GLU A 353 5.21 -1.94 -10.00
C GLU A 353 3.85 -1.92 -10.72
N ILE A 354 3.80 -1.55 -12.00
CA ILE A 354 2.57 -1.53 -12.81
C ILE A 354 1.93 -2.92 -12.81
N LEU A 355 2.69 -3.97 -13.10
CA LEU A 355 2.19 -5.35 -13.09
C LEU A 355 1.75 -5.80 -11.70
N THR A 356 2.42 -5.32 -10.65
CA THR A 356 2.05 -5.63 -9.26
C THR A 356 0.70 -5.02 -8.90
N VAL A 357 0.45 -3.76 -9.29
CA VAL A 357 -0.86 -3.12 -9.10
C VAL A 357 -1.92 -3.81 -9.94
N ASN A 358 -1.61 -4.14 -11.20
CA ASN A 358 -2.54 -4.75 -12.14
C ASN A 358 -3.06 -6.13 -11.69
N LYS A 359 -2.29 -6.86 -10.86
CA LYS A 359 -2.74 -8.13 -10.26
C LYS A 359 -3.91 -7.96 -9.30
N GLN A 360 -3.98 -6.84 -8.58
CA GLN A 360 -5.06 -6.56 -7.63
C GLN A 360 -6.14 -5.67 -8.24
N TYR A 361 -5.74 -4.72 -9.07
CA TYR A 361 -6.62 -3.76 -9.74
C TYR A 361 -6.38 -3.84 -11.25
N PRO A 362 -7.02 -4.81 -11.95
CA PRO A 362 -6.83 -4.98 -13.38
C PRO A 362 -7.22 -3.73 -14.17
N SER A 363 -6.31 -3.26 -15.03
CA SER A 363 -6.51 -2.16 -15.96
C SER A 363 -5.75 -2.44 -17.25
N GLU A 364 -6.31 -2.00 -18.37
CA GLU A 364 -5.57 -1.92 -19.62
C GLU A 364 -4.37 -0.97 -19.49
N PRO A 365 -3.28 -1.20 -20.24
CA PRO A 365 -2.17 -0.25 -20.32
C PRO A 365 -2.64 1.12 -20.81
N PHE A 366 -2.14 2.18 -20.17
CA PHE A 366 -2.47 3.57 -20.51
C PHE A 366 -1.96 3.94 -21.92
N LYS A 367 -2.85 4.49 -22.75
CA LYS A 367 -2.56 4.90 -24.14
C LYS A 367 -2.45 6.41 -24.26
N PHE A 368 -1.49 6.87 -25.04
CA PHE A 368 -1.29 8.29 -25.36
C PHE A 368 -0.71 8.44 -26.77
N LEU A 369 -0.91 9.61 -27.38
CA LEU A 369 -0.42 9.95 -28.72
C LEU A 369 0.76 10.93 -28.66
N GLU A 370 1.63 10.82 -29.66
CA GLU A 370 2.72 11.75 -29.94
C GLU A 370 2.59 12.23 -31.42
N PRO A 371 2.17 13.48 -31.68
CA PRO A 371 1.84 14.54 -30.73
C PRO A 371 0.54 14.27 -29.94
N THR A 372 0.42 14.87 -28.75
CA THR A 372 -0.78 14.76 -27.91
C THR A 372 -2.00 15.31 -28.62
N LEU A 373 -3.13 14.59 -28.54
CA LEU A 373 -4.40 15.05 -29.09
C LEU A 373 -4.87 16.32 -28.38
N ARG A 374 -5.21 17.35 -29.16
CA ARG A 374 -5.82 18.59 -28.68
C ARG A 374 -7.13 18.81 -29.41
N LEU A 375 -8.19 19.03 -28.65
CA LEU A 375 -9.53 19.38 -29.14
C LEU A 375 -9.90 20.76 -28.61
N GLU A 376 -10.54 21.58 -29.42
CA GLU A 376 -11.18 22.80 -28.93
C GLU A 376 -12.50 22.47 -28.24
N TYR A 377 -12.94 23.33 -27.32
CA TYR A 377 -14.18 23.16 -26.57
C TYR A 377 -15.40 22.94 -27.48
N THR A 378 -15.47 23.67 -28.59
CA THR A 378 -16.53 23.56 -29.60
C THR A 378 -16.53 22.20 -30.31
N GLU A 379 -15.36 21.59 -30.54
CA GLU A 379 -15.25 20.25 -31.11
C GLU A 379 -15.73 19.18 -30.12
N ALA A 380 -15.40 19.35 -28.84
CA ALA A 380 -15.87 18.49 -27.78
C ALA A 380 -17.40 18.56 -27.59
N LEU A 381 -17.97 19.76 -27.63
CA LEU A 381 -19.42 19.96 -27.61
C LEU A 381 -20.09 19.27 -28.81
N ALA A 382 -19.54 19.42 -30.02
CA ALA A 382 -20.07 18.74 -31.20
C ALA A 382 -20.05 17.21 -31.04
N MET A 383 -19.00 16.64 -30.43
CA MET A 383 -18.94 15.21 -30.12
C MET A 383 -20.00 14.79 -29.10
N LEU A 384 -20.23 15.60 -28.06
CA LEU A 384 -21.24 15.33 -27.04
C LEU A 384 -22.68 15.45 -27.59
N HIS A 385 -22.94 16.47 -28.41
CA HIS A 385 -24.22 16.65 -29.10
C HIS A 385 -24.52 15.48 -30.05
N GLN A 386 -23.52 15.00 -30.80
CA GLN A 386 -23.65 13.80 -31.64
C GLN A 386 -23.95 12.54 -30.82
N ALA A 387 -23.49 12.48 -29.57
CA ALA A 387 -23.80 11.41 -28.63
C ALA A 387 -25.13 11.61 -27.86
N GLY A 388 -25.90 12.66 -28.19
CA GLY A 388 -27.23 12.92 -27.62
C GLY A 388 -27.24 13.71 -26.31
N VAL A 389 -26.16 14.39 -25.96
CA VAL A 389 -26.11 15.30 -24.81
C VAL A 389 -26.58 16.69 -25.24
N GLU A 390 -27.59 17.24 -24.57
CA GLU A 390 -27.99 18.65 -24.73
C GLU A 390 -27.21 19.50 -23.71
N MET A 391 -26.45 20.48 -24.20
CA MET A 391 -25.60 21.33 -23.39
C MET A 391 -25.38 22.67 -24.10
N GLY A 392 -25.38 23.77 -23.34
CA GLY A 392 -25.14 25.12 -23.89
C GLY A 392 -23.67 25.35 -24.30
N ASP A 393 -23.44 26.31 -25.20
CA ASP A 393 -22.10 26.61 -25.74
C ASP A 393 -21.11 27.15 -24.68
N GLU A 394 -21.64 27.77 -23.61
CA GLU A 394 -20.87 28.38 -22.52
C GLU A 394 -21.01 27.63 -21.19
N GLU A 395 -21.76 26.53 -21.14
CA GLU A 395 -21.87 25.70 -19.94
C GLU A 395 -20.55 24.98 -19.66
N ASP A 396 -20.25 24.71 -18.39
CA ASP A 396 -19.08 23.90 -17.99
C ASP A 396 -19.39 22.39 -18.04
N LEU A 397 -18.38 21.57 -18.34
CA LEU A 397 -18.57 20.12 -18.47
C LEU A 397 -18.85 19.47 -17.12
N SER A 398 -20.05 18.92 -16.98
CA SER A 398 -20.37 18.05 -15.84
C SER A 398 -19.47 16.79 -15.83
N THR A 399 -19.18 16.24 -14.65
CA THR A 399 -18.36 15.01 -14.54
C THR A 399 -18.86 13.83 -15.39
N PRO A 400 -20.18 13.58 -15.55
CA PRO A 400 -20.68 12.60 -16.52
C PRO A 400 -20.30 12.90 -17.97
N ASN A 401 -20.35 14.18 -18.38
CA ASN A 401 -20.00 14.62 -19.73
C ASN A 401 -18.50 14.50 -19.99
N GLU A 402 -17.64 14.82 -19.02
CA GLU A 402 -16.19 14.58 -19.10
C GLU A 402 -15.87 13.10 -19.34
N LYS A 403 -16.52 12.20 -18.59
CA LYS A 403 -16.35 10.75 -18.75
C LYS A 403 -16.86 10.24 -20.10
N LEU A 404 -17.99 10.77 -20.57
CA LEU A 404 -18.53 10.41 -21.88
C LEU A 404 -17.59 10.89 -22.98
N LEU A 405 -17.15 12.15 -22.95
CA LEU A 405 -16.20 12.70 -23.90
C LEU A 405 -14.90 11.89 -23.94
N GLY A 406 -14.35 11.52 -22.77
CA GLY A 406 -13.17 10.65 -22.69
C GLY A 406 -13.37 9.29 -23.38
N ARG A 407 -14.57 8.68 -23.24
CA ARG A 407 -14.89 7.43 -23.97
C ARG A 407 -14.97 7.65 -25.48
N LEU A 408 -15.64 8.71 -25.93
CA LEU A 408 -15.76 9.05 -27.35
C LEU A 408 -14.37 9.32 -27.97
N VAL A 409 -13.50 10.01 -27.24
CA VAL A 409 -12.11 10.26 -27.65
C VAL A 409 -11.33 8.95 -27.73
N LYS A 410 -11.45 8.06 -26.75
CA LYS A 410 -10.81 6.74 -26.77
C LYS A 410 -11.30 5.90 -27.96
N GLU A 411 -12.60 5.85 -28.20
CA GLU A 411 -13.19 5.11 -29.32
C GLU A 411 -12.73 5.64 -30.69
N LYS A 412 -12.59 6.96 -30.83
CA LYS A 412 -12.24 7.61 -32.11
C LYS A 412 -10.74 7.65 -32.38
N TYR A 413 -9.91 7.87 -31.36
CA TYR A 413 -8.48 8.18 -31.50
C TYR A 413 -7.55 7.19 -30.77
N ASP A 414 -8.10 6.21 -30.04
CA ASP A 414 -7.37 5.21 -29.24
C ASP A 414 -6.36 5.82 -28.24
N THR A 415 -6.77 6.88 -27.54
CA THR A 415 -5.97 7.58 -26.52
C THR A 415 -6.74 7.77 -25.22
N ASP A 416 -6.07 7.58 -24.08
CA ASP A 416 -6.58 7.89 -22.74
C ASP A 416 -6.15 9.30 -22.28
N PHE A 417 -5.27 9.98 -23.04
CA PHE A 417 -4.77 11.32 -22.76
C PHE A 417 -5.05 12.29 -23.93
N TYR A 418 -5.65 13.43 -23.61
CA TYR A 418 -5.92 14.52 -24.57
C TYR A 418 -6.00 15.86 -23.83
N VAL A 419 -5.91 16.95 -24.59
CA VAL A 419 -6.11 18.33 -24.11
C VAL A 419 -7.42 18.86 -24.65
N LEU A 420 -8.20 19.49 -23.78
CA LEU A 420 -9.34 20.30 -24.16
C LEU A 420 -8.96 21.78 -24.02
N ASP A 421 -8.89 22.49 -25.15
CA ASP A 421 -8.45 23.88 -25.27
C ASP A 421 -9.65 24.81 -25.52
N LYS A 422 -9.45 26.13 -25.37
CA LYS A 422 -10.46 27.17 -25.66
C LYS A 422 -11.74 27.04 -24.82
N TYR A 423 -11.59 26.77 -23.52
CA TYR A 423 -12.72 26.80 -22.58
C TYR A 423 -13.46 28.14 -22.59
N PRO A 424 -14.77 28.16 -22.25
CA PRO A 424 -15.53 29.40 -22.13
C PRO A 424 -14.90 30.38 -21.13
N TRP A 425 -14.94 31.68 -21.46
CA TRP A 425 -14.61 32.75 -20.53
C TRP A 425 -15.81 32.96 -19.61
N LEU A 426 -15.86 32.25 -18.48
CA LEU A 426 -16.89 32.42 -17.45
C LEU A 426 -16.97 33.86 -16.91
#